data_AF-A0A8P4K6I4-F1
#
_entry.id   AF-A0A8P4K6I4-F1
#
_cell.length_a   1.000
_cell.length_b   1.000
_cell.length_c   1.000
_cell.angle_alpha   90.00
_cell.angle_beta   90.00
_cell.angle_gamma   90.00
#
_symmetry.space_group_name_H-M   'P 1'
#
loop_
_entity.id
_entity.type
_entity.pdbx_description
1 polymer ?
#
loop_
_entity_poly.entity_id
_entity_poly.type
_entity_poly.pdbx_seq_one_letter_code
_entity_poly.pdbx_strand_id
1 'polypeptide(L)'
;MFAAATKNFVKQVGDTGRLIPVPSLSEADRYQPLSLVTRKRKRHFWKKNKYASTPFSLKDILVGEKEITAVSSYQLLNYEDKSDVALNGRLGNHLINDVGFNISGSDSVAVKASFGIVTKHELEVPTLLRELNSR
;
A
#
# COMPACT_ATOMS: atom_id res chain seq x y z
N MET A 1 2.11 -13.47 2.52
CA MET A 1 3.52 -13.05 2.31
C MET A 1 3.61 -11.68 1.63
N PHE A 2 3.09 -11.47 0.41
CA PHE A 2 3.14 -10.17 -0.31
C PHE A 2 2.66 -8.96 0.52
N ALA A 3 1.48 -9.04 1.14
CA ALA A 3 0.92 -7.96 1.97
C ALA A 3 1.83 -7.53 3.13
N ALA A 4 2.61 -8.46 3.69
CA ALA A 4 3.55 -8.16 4.75
C ALA A 4 4.78 -7.43 4.19
N ALA A 5 5.29 -7.89 3.05
CA ALA A 5 6.42 -7.27 2.35
C ALA A 5 6.12 -5.82 1.92
N THR A 6 4.96 -5.55 1.31
CA THR A 6 4.58 -4.19 0.90
C THR A 6 4.37 -3.26 2.09
N LYS A 7 3.83 -3.78 3.19
CA LYS A 7 3.68 -3.04 4.44
C LYS A 7 5.04 -2.67 5.05
N ASN A 8 6.01 -3.59 5.03
CA ASN A 8 7.36 -3.33 5.52
C ASN A 8 8.10 -2.33 4.61
N PHE A 9 7.98 -2.49 3.30
CA PHE A 9 8.52 -1.54 2.32
C PHE A 9 8.01 -0.11 2.56
N VAL A 10 6.70 0.08 2.68
CA VAL A 10 6.11 1.40 2.95
C VAL A 10 6.62 1.97 4.28
N LYS A 11 6.76 1.14 5.32
CA LYS A 11 7.30 1.57 6.62
C LYS A 11 8.75 2.08 6.50
N GLN A 12 9.57 1.45 5.66
CA GLN A 12 10.97 1.83 5.48
C GLN A 12 11.15 3.03 4.55
N VAL A 13 10.37 3.12 3.48
CA VAL A 13 10.52 4.16 2.45
C VAL A 13 9.79 5.47 2.81
N GLY A 14 8.77 5.42 3.67
CA GLY A 14 8.13 6.64 4.17
C GLY A 14 6.86 6.41 4.97
N ASP A 15 6.96 6.51 6.30
CA ASP A 15 5.84 6.45 7.26
C ASP A 15 5.05 7.77 7.38
N THR A 16 5.06 8.63 6.37
CA THR A 16 4.29 9.90 6.43
C THR A 16 2.77 9.70 6.23
N GLY A 17 2.30 8.46 6.21
CA GLY A 17 0.88 8.11 6.02
C GLY A 17 0.33 8.35 4.61
N ARG A 18 1.16 8.85 3.69
CA ARG A 18 0.80 9.12 2.29
C ARG A 18 0.89 7.87 1.42
N LEU A 19 1.83 6.97 1.74
CA LEU A 19 2.00 5.70 1.06
C LEU A 19 1.07 4.65 1.68
N ILE A 20 0.38 3.90 0.82
CA ILE A 20 -0.56 2.86 1.23
C ILE A 20 -0.08 1.54 0.63
N PRO A 21 0.16 0.51 1.46
CA PRO A 21 0.64 -0.77 0.95
C PRO A 21 -0.46 -1.50 0.18
N VAL A 22 -0.08 -2.07 -0.96
CA VAL A 22 -0.97 -2.90 -1.78
C VAL A 22 -1.22 -4.25 -1.09
N PRO A 23 -2.48 -4.71 -1.00
CA PRO A 23 -2.85 -5.90 -0.22
C PRO A 23 -2.49 -7.23 -0.90
N SER A 24 -2.49 -7.30 -2.23
CA SER A 24 -2.21 -8.54 -2.96
C SER A 24 -1.47 -8.25 -4.27
N LEU A 25 -0.73 -9.24 -4.76
CA LEU A 25 -0.05 -9.14 -6.05
C LEU A 25 -1.06 -9.05 -7.20
N SER A 26 -2.16 -9.80 -7.13
CA SER A 26 -3.21 -9.79 -8.16
C SER A 26 -3.95 -8.46 -8.31
N GLU A 27 -4.01 -7.64 -7.25
CA GLU A 27 -4.59 -6.31 -7.33
C GLU A 27 -3.55 -5.23 -7.69
N ALA A 28 -2.24 -5.54 -7.63
CA ALA A 28 -1.18 -4.57 -7.87
C ALA A 28 -1.26 -3.93 -9.25
N ASP A 29 -1.61 -4.73 -10.27
CA ASP A 29 -1.78 -4.27 -11.65
C ASP A 29 -2.91 -3.25 -11.82
N ARG A 30 -3.82 -3.16 -10.84
CA ARG A 30 -4.95 -2.22 -10.85
C ARG A 30 -4.64 -0.89 -10.15
N TYR A 31 -3.48 -0.77 -9.52
CA TYR A 31 -3.04 0.44 -8.82
C TYR A 31 -1.89 1.13 -9.57
N GLN A 32 -2.06 1.31 -10.88
CA GLN A 32 -1.11 2.02 -11.73
C GLN A 32 -1.34 3.53 -11.67
N PRO A 33 -0.36 4.37 -12.03
CA PRO A 33 -0.58 5.81 -12.24
C PRO A 33 -1.82 6.04 -13.12
N LEU A 34 -2.60 7.09 -12.80
CA LEU A 34 -3.87 7.42 -13.46
C LEU A 34 -5.03 6.43 -13.23
N SER A 35 -4.81 5.30 -12.55
CA SER A 35 -5.91 4.40 -12.14
C SER A 35 -6.75 5.07 -11.06
N LEU A 36 -8.07 4.92 -11.16
CA LEU A 36 -8.96 5.47 -10.15
C LEU A 36 -9.21 4.46 -9.03
N VAL A 37 -9.48 5.00 -7.84
CA VAL A 37 -9.73 4.20 -6.65
C VAL A 37 -10.87 4.80 -5.85
N THR A 38 -11.66 3.94 -5.23
CA THR A 38 -12.71 4.35 -4.31
C THR A 38 -12.28 4.15 -2.87
N ARG A 39 -12.52 5.14 -2.03
CA ARG A 39 -12.22 5.04 -0.60
C ARG A 39 -13.28 4.17 0.08
N LYS A 40 -12.88 3.06 0.69
CA LYS A 40 -13.78 2.22 1.48
C LYS A 40 -14.14 2.95 2.78
N ARG A 41 -15.44 2.98 3.11
CA ARG A 41 -15.93 3.60 4.36
C ARG A 41 -15.32 2.89 5.57
N LYS A 42 -14.72 3.66 6.48
CA LYS A 42 -14.24 3.10 7.74
C LYS A 42 -15.44 2.70 8.61
N ARG A 43 -15.42 1.47 9.11
CA ARG A 43 -16.35 1.06 10.18
C ARG A 43 -15.89 1.57 11.56
N HIS A 44 -14.57 1.71 11.76
CA HIS A 44 -13.97 2.14 13.04
C HIS A 44 -12.84 3.16 12.79
N PHE A 45 -12.73 4.19 13.63
CA PHE A 45 -11.74 5.27 13.50
C PHE A 45 -10.28 4.79 13.52
N TRP A 46 -10.02 3.72 14.27
CA TRP A 46 -8.71 3.09 14.43
C TRP A 46 -8.22 2.32 13.19
N LYS A 47 -9.09 2.03 12.23
CA LYS A 47 -8.69 1.32 11.00
C LYS A 47 -8.08 2.29 10.00
N LYS A 48 -6.94 1.91 9.40
CA LYS A 48 -6.32 2.64 8.28
C LYS A 48 -7.30 2.72 7.09
N ASN A 49 -7.22 3.80 6.32
CA ASN A 49 -8.00 3.94 5.08
C ASN A 49 -7.66 2.79 4.14
N LYS A 50 -8.69 2.20 3.53
CA LYS A 50 -8.53 1.19 2.47
C LYS A 50 -9.14 1.74 1.20
N TYR A 51 -8.50 1.43 0.09
CA TYR A 51 -8.95 1.79 -1.24
C TYR A 51 -9.34 0.52 -2.00
N ALA A 52 -10.31 0.63 -2.89
CA ALA A 52 -10.68 -0.41 -3.84
C ALA A 52 -10.34 0.10 -5.23
N SER A 53 -9.73 -0.74 -6.06
CA SER A 53 -9.50 -0.43 -7.47
C SER A 53 -10.82 -0.34 -8.24
N THR A 54 -10.83 0.50 -9.27
CA THR A 54 -11.89 0.55 -10.29
C THR A 54 -11.41 -0.08 -11.59
N PRO A 55 -12.31 -0.54 -12.48
CA PRO A 55 -11.91 -1.11 -13.77
C PRO A 55 -11.52 -0.05 -14.80
N PHE A 56 -11.79 1.22 -14.52
CA PHE A 56 -11.47 2.36 -15.40
C PHE A 56 -10.38 3.24 -14.79
N SER A 57 -9.66 3.91 -15.66
CA SER A 57 -8.61 4.88 -15.40
C SER A 57 -9.09 6.30 -15.73
N LEU A 58 -8.30 7.31 -15.37
CA LEU A 58 -8.58 8.69 -15.74
C LEU A 58 -8.68 8.86 -17.26
N LYS A 59 -7.89 8.12 -18.04
CA LYS A 59 -7.88 8.18 -19.51
C LYS A 59 -9.25 7.82 -20.11
N ASP A 60 -9.97 6.90 -19.48
CA ASP A 60 -11.26 6.41 -19.97
C ASP A 60 -12.41 7.41 -19.75
N ILE A 61 -12.20 8.41 -18.88
CA ILE A 61 -13.20 9.43 -18.55
C ILE A 61 -12.93 10.74 -19.29
N LEU A 62 -11.67 11.00 -19.67
CA LEU A 62 -11.31 12.22 -20.36
C LEU A 62 -11.79 12.20 -21.81
N VAL A 63 -12.40 13.30 -22.23
CA VAL A 63 -12.81 13.51 -23.61
C VAL A 63 -11.60 14.06 -24.39
N GLY A 64 -11.31 13.45 -25.55
CA GLY A 64 -10.24 13.86 -26.47
C GLY A 64 -9.02 12.93 -26.49
N GLU A 65 -8.41 12.80 -27.68
CA GLU A 65 -7.35 11.80 -27.98
C GLU A 65 -5.94 12.18 -27.52
N LYS A 66 -5.76 13.30 -26.82
CA LYS A 66 -4.43 13.71 -26.37
C LYS A 66 -3.89 12.68 -25.36
N GLU A 67 -2.61 12.35 -25.44
CA GLU A 67 -1.96 11.48 -24.44
C GLU A 67 -1.56 12.28 -23.19
N ILE A 68 -1.58 11.64 -22.03
CA ILE A 68 -1.17 12.24 -20.74
C ILE A 68 0.30 11.89 -20.51
N THR A 69 1.19 12.89 -20.55
CA THR A 69 2.64 12.67 -20.41
C THR A 69 3.16 12.91 -18.99
N ALA A 70 2.27 13.23 -18.06
CA ALA A 70 2.61 13.58 -16.68
C ALA A 70 3.15 12.43 -15.79
N VAL A 71 3.45 11.25 -16.35
CA VAL A 71 3.97 10.08 -15.60
C VAL A 71 5.47 9.94 -15.84
N SER A 72 6.26 10.11 -14.77
CA SER A 72 7.70 9.92 -14.78
C SER A 72 8.07 8.58 -14.14
N SER A 73 9.00 7.85 -14.74
CA SER A 73 9.43 6.52 -14.28
C SER A 73 10.93 6.49 -14.07
N TYR A 74 11.39 6.05 -12.90
CA TYR A 74 12.81 5.94 -12.58
C TYR A 74 13.09 4.72 -11.71
N GLN A 75 14.29 4.16 -11.86
CA GLN A 75 14.72 2.99 -11.12
C GLN A 75 15.19 3.38 -9.72
N LEU A 76 14.53 2.86 -8.69
CA LEU A 76 15.06 2.81 -7.34
C LEU A 76 16.02 1.61 -7.26
N LEU A 77 17.23 1.80 -6.74
CA LEU A 77 18.20 0.71 -6.59
C LEU A 77 17.62 -0.49 -5.79
N ASN A 78 18.24 -1.65 -5.98
CA ASN A 78 17.81 -2.94 -5.44
C ASN A 78 17.38 -2.88 -3.97
N TYR A 79 16.15 -3.31 -3.70
CA TYR A 79 15.62 -3.44 -2.34
C TYR A 79 15.71 -4.90 -1.88
N GLU A 80 16.59 -5.16 -0.91
CA GLU A 80 16.64 -6.44 -0.17
C GLU A 80 16.26 -6.18 1.29
N ASP A 81 15.12 -6.70 1.73
CA ASP A 81 14.67 -6.59 3.13
C ASP A 81 14.70 -7.95 3.84
N LYS A 82 15.39 -7.97 4.97
CA LYS A 82 15.35 -9.05 5.96
C LYS A 82 14.60 -8.49 7.17
N SER A 83 13.26 -8.54 7.15
CA SER A 83 12.46 -8.05 8.28
C SER A 83 12.08 -9.18 9.22
N ASP A 84 12.66 -9.13 10.42
CA ASP A 84 12.26 -10.00 11.53
C ASP A 84 10.97 -9.42 12.16
N VAL A 85 9.82 -10.02 11.87
CA VAL A 85 8.54 -9.58 12.44
C VAL A 85 8.25 -10.41 13.69
N ALA A 86 8.80 -9.98 14.82
CA ALA A 86 8.36 -10.45 16.12
C ALA A 86 6.99 -9.82 16.45
N LEU A 87 5.89 -10.53 16.18
CA LEU A 87 4.58 -10.18 16.73
C LEU A 87 4.56 -10.60 18.20
N ASN A 88 5.17 -9.81 19.08
CA ASN A 88 5.00 -9.98 20.52
C ASN A 88 3.58 -9.53 20.91
N GLY A 89 2.60 -10.36 20.61
CA GLY A 89 1.22 -10.21 21.03
C GLY A 89 1.09 -10.49 22.52
N ARG A 90 1.52 -9.56 23.37
CA ARG A 90 1.07 -9.54 24.77
C ARG A 90 -0.40 -9.12 24.73
N LEU A 91 -1.29 -10.09 24.60
CA LEU A 91 -2.74 -9.93 24.79
C LEU A 91 -2.96 -9.71 26.29
N GLY A 92 -2.56 -8.54 26.76
CA GLY A 92 -2.78 -8.05 28.11
C GLY A 92 -4.24 -7.66 28.29
N ASN A 93 -5.14 -8.63 28.21
CA ASN A 93 -6.48 -8.48 28.72
C ASN A 93 -6.45 -8.98 30.17
N HIS A 94 -6.25 -8.05 31.10
CA HIS A 94 -6.57 -8.27 32.51
C HIS A 94 -8.10 -8.32 32.66
N LEU A 95 -8.74 -9.32 32.05
CA LEU A 95 -10.15 -9.66 32.26
C LEU A 95 -10.19 -10.79 33.30
N ILE A 96 -10.25 -10.32 34.53
CA ILE A 96 -10.84 -10.91 35.72
C ILE A 96 -11.90 -11.98 35.36
N ASN A 97 -11.57 -13.26 35.56
CA ASN A 97 -12.42 -14.29 36.21
C ASN A 97 -11.82 -15.70 36.02
N ASP A 98 -11.18 -16.19 37.09
CA ASP A 98 -11.35 -17.52 37.69
C ASP A 98 -11.32 -18.82 36.87
N VAL A 99 -10.65 -18.86 35.72
CA VAL A 99 -10.24 -20.16 35.15
C VAL A 99 -8.83 -20.04 34.60
N GLY A 100 -7.89 -20.76 35.23
CA GLY A 100 -6.48 -20.77 34.87
C GLY A 100 -6.25 -21.26 33.44
N PHE A 101 -6.23 -20.33 32.49
CA PHE A 101 -5.85 -20.59 31.12
C PHE A 101 -4.77 -19.60 30.70
N ASN A 102 -3.52 -19.98 30.95
CA ASN A 102 -2.37 -19.18 30.53
C ASN A 102 -2.01 -19.57 29.09
N ILE A 103 -2.69 -18.97 28.10
CA ILE A 103 -2.30 -19.12 26.70
C ILE A 103 -1.16 -18.13 26.40
N SER A 104 0.07 -18.58 26.60
CA SER A 104 1.27 -17.85 26.17
C SER A 104 1.69 -18.35 24.79
N GLY A 105 1.02 -17.85 23.75
CA GLY A 105 1.41 -18.09 22.35
C GLY A 105 2.43 -17.04 21.91
N SER A 106 3.71 -17.41 21.87
CA SER A 106 4.78 -16.58 21.29
C SER A 106 5.05 -17.02 19.85
N ASP A 107 4.24 -16.53 18.91
CA ASP A 107 4.45 -16.79 17.49
C ASP A 107 5.25 -15.63 16.86
N SER A 108 6.58 -15.78 16.78
CA SER A 108 7.43 -14.89 15.98
C SER A 108 7.52 -15.43 14.55
N VAL A 109 7.39 -14.53 13.56
CA VAL A 109 7.48 -14.90 12.14
C VAL A 109 8.48 -13.98 11.46
N ALA A 110 9.68 -14.49 11.19
CA ALA A 110 10.66 -13.80 10.37
C ALA A 110 10.23 -13.88 8.90
N VAL A 111 10.11 -12.74 8.21
CA VAL A 111 9.72 -12.69 6.79
C VAL A 111 10.83 -12.01 6.00
N LYS A 112 11.64 -12.79 5.27
CA LYS A 112 12.56 -12.24 4.28
C LYS A 112 11.79 -11.97 2.98
N ALA A 113 11.82 -10.74 2.49
CA ALA A 113 11.18 -10.38 1.22
C ALA A 113 12.13 -9.51 0.39
N SER A 114 12.44 -9.96 -0.82
CA SER A 114 13.28 -9.26 -1.77
C SER A 114 12.41 -8.85 -2.96
N PHE A 115 12.37 -7.55 -3.27
CA PHE A 115 11.62 -7.04 -4.43
C PHE A 115 12.49 -6.96 -5.70
N GLY A 116 13.81 -7.16 -5.58
CA GLY A 116 14.73 -7.05 -6.71
C GLY A 116 14.86 -5.60 -7.17
N ILE A 117 14.84 -5.38 -8.49
CA ILE A 117 14.86 -4.04 -9.09
C ILE A 117 13.49 -3.38 -8.88
N VAL A 118 13.46 -2.25 -8.18
CA VAL A 118 12.22 -1.52 -7.90
C VAL A 118 12.16 -0.28 -8.79
N THR A 119 11.17 -0.20 -9.67
CA THR A 119 10.94 1.01 -10.48
C THR A 119 9.84 1.86 -9.85
N LYS A 120 10.14 3.12 -9.53
CA LYS A 120 9.14 4.07 -9.07
C LYS A 120 8.51 4.78 -10.26
N HIS A 121 7.19 4.74 -10.30
CA HIS A 121 6.39 5.53 -11.23
C HIS A 121 5.69 6.63 -10.44
N GLU A 122 5.84 7.87 -10.85
CA GLU A 122 5.34 9.06 -10.17
C GLU A 122 4.53 9.93 -11.13
N LEU A 123 3.42 10.46 -10.62
CA LEU A 123 2.53 11.33 -11.36
C LEU A 123 2.75 12.78 -10.94
N GLU A 124 3.14 13.62 -11.90
CA GLU A 124 3.31 15.05 -11.68
C GLU A 124 1.97 15.77 -11.74
N VAL A 125 1.39 16.05 -10.56
CA VAL A 125 0.09 16.73 -10.44
C VAL A 125 0.05 18.09 -11.18
N PRO A 126 1.07 18.96 -11.12
CA PRO A 126 1.04 20.24 -11.83
C PRO A 126 0.99 20.06 -13.35
N THR A 127 1.76 19.12 -13.89
CA THR A 127 1.79 18.78 -15.31
C THR A 127 0.45 18.21 -15.75
N LEU A 128 -0.12 17.29 -14.96
CA LEU A 128 -1.44 16.72 -15.21
C LEU A 128 -2.53 17.80 -15.28
N LEU A 129 -2.58 18.72 -14.30
CA LEU A 129 -3.59 19.79 -14.29
C LEU A 129 -3.50 20.72 -15.50
N ARG A 130 -2.29 21.04 -15.96
CA ARG A 130 -2.08 21.83 -17.19
C ARG A 130 -2.60 21.10 -18.41
N GLU A 131 -2.30 19.80 -18.53
CA GLU A 131 -2.79 18.98 -19.64
C GLU A 131 -4.32 18.87 -19.64
N LEU A 132 -4.93 18.71 -18.46
CA LEU A 132 -6.38 18.63 -18.31
C LEU A 132 -7.09 19.95 -18.66
N ASN A 133 -6.54 21.10 -18.26
CA ASN A 133 -7.10 22.42 -18.58
C ASN A 133 -6.90 22.81 -20.06
N SER A 134 -5.97 22.16 -20.76
CA SER A 134 -5.68 22.42 -22.18
C SER A 134 -6.57 21.63 -23.15
N ARG A 135 -7.54 20.87 -22.62
CA ARG A 135 -8.53 20.08 -23.38
C ARG A 135 -9.88 20.74 -23.30
#